data_AF-A0AAV5EI51-F1
#
_entry.id   AF-A0AAV5EI51-F1
#
_cell.length_a   1.000
_cell.length_b   1.000
_cell.length_c   1.000
_cell.angle_alpha   90.00
_cell.angle_beta   90.00
_cell.angle_gamma   90.00
#
_symmetry.space_group_name_H-M   'P 1'
#
loop_
_entity.id
_entity.type
_entity.pdbx_description
1 polymer ?
#
loop_
_entity_poly.entity_id
_entity_poly.type
_entity_poly.pdbx_seq_one_letter_code
_entity_poly.pdbx_strand_id
1 'polypeptide(L)'
;MDIYIVNIKKGIHGSDTGAYDAEGRFVPQKLNEMFTKHSKTVPDAMTKDEVDEMVKANRDSMDVKGWLAASSEWNLLYKLAKDKDGYLRKKDVRGVYDGSLFYQLARKGNKD
;
A
#
# COMPACT_ATOMS: atom_id res chain seq x y z
N MET A 1 17.52 5.99 10.70
CA MET A 1 17.11 4.78 9.95
C MET A 1 16.98 5.19 8.52
N ASP A 2 18.00 4.95 7.70
CA ASP A 2 17.99 5.47 6.33
C ASP A 2 17.27 4.47 5.41
N ILE A 3 16.33 4.96 4.60
CA ILE A 3 15.59 4.14 3.63
C ILE A 3 16.16 4.45 2.24
N TYR A 4 16.85 3.47 1.65
CA TYR A 4 17.50 3.61 0.35
C TYR A 4 16.62 2.99 -0.75
N ILE A 5 15.92 3.83 -1.50
CA ILE A 5 15.02 3.40 -2.60
C ILE A 5 15.74 3.20 -3.95
N VAL A 6 17.08 3.34 -4.00
CA VAL A 6 17.87 3.26 -5.23
C VAL A 6 17.73 1.91 -5.99
N ASN A 7 17.35 0.86 -5.28
CA ASN A 7 17.15 -0.49 -5.85
C ASN A 7 15.67 -0.88 -6.00
N ILE A 8 14.72 0.03 -5.78
CA ILE A 8 13.28 -0.32 -5.72
C ILE A 8 12.77 -0.95 -7.02
N LYS A 9 13.34 -0.57 -8.16
CA LYS A 9 13.07 -1.18 -9.47
C LYS A 9 13.29 -2.69 -9.54
N LYS A 10 14.16 -3.26 -8.68
CA LYS A 10 14.40 -4.71 -8.63
C LYS A 10 13.26 -5.48 -7.97
N GLY A 11 12.41 -4.79 -7.22
CA GLY A 11 11.21 -5.37 -6.60
C GLY A 11 9.99 -5.37 -7.53
N ILE A 12 10.10 -4.77 -8.72
CA ILE A 12 8.96 -4.64 -9.63
C ILE A 12 8.68 -5.99 -10.32
N HIS A 13 7.47 -6.51 -10.19
CA HIS A 13 6.99 -7.71 -10.85
C HIS A 13 5.61 -7.51 -11.49
N GLY A 14 5.22 -8.40 -12.41
CA GLY A 14 4.02 -8.22 -13.25
C GLY A 14 2.71 -7.97 -12.48
N SER A 15 2.60 -8.53 -11.28
CA SER A 15 1.40 -8.42 -10.42
C SER A 15 1.40 -7.18 -9.50
N ASP A 16 2.31 -6.23 -9.69
CA ASP A 16 2.39 -5.03 -8.86
C ASP A 16 1.28 -4.02 -9.15
N THR A 17 0.99 -3.18 -8.16
CA THR A 17 -0.01 -2.09 -8.25
C THR A 17 0.30 -1.01 -9.29
N GLY A 18 1.48 -1.06 -9.94
CA GLY A 18 1.95 -0.03 -10.87
C GLY A 18 2.34 1.29 -10.21
N ALA A 19 2.41 1.33 -8.87
CA ALA A 19 2.77 2.52 -8.11
C ALA A 19 4.22 2.98 -8.36
N TYR A 20 5.08 2.11 -8.89
CA TYR A 20 6.35 2.47 -9.50
C TYR A 20 6.33 2.16 -10.99
N ASP A 21 6.87 3.05 -11.81
CA ASP A 21 7.13 2.76 -13.22
C ASP A 21 8.35 1.84 -13.41
N ALA A 22 8.63 1.43 -14.64
CA ALA A 22 9.73 0.51 -14.96
C ALA A 22 11.11 1.02 -14.51
N GLU A 23 11.26 2.33 -14.34
CA GLU A 23 12.46 2.99 -13.86
C GLU A 23 12.52 3.12 -12.32
N GLY A 24 11.46 2.72 -11.61
CA GLY A 24 11.36 2.78 -10.16
C GLY A 24 10.92 4.15 -9.62
N ARG A 25 10.32 5.01 -10.45
CA ARG A 25 9.78 6.32 -10.02
C ARG A 25 8.36 6.13 -9.51
N PHE A 26 8.05 6.73 -8.36
CA PHE A 26 6.69 6.69 -7.83
C PHE A 26 5.72 7.38 -8.80
N VAL A 27 4.56 6.76 -9.03
CA VAL A 27 3.50 7.24 -9.92
C VAL A 27 2.29 7.66 -9.07
N PRO A 28 2.20 8.93 -8.62
CA PRO A 28 1.12 9.40 -7.75
C PRO A 28 -0.28 9.15 -8.33
N GLN A 29 -0.39 9.19 -9.67
CA GLN A 29 -1.63 8.93 -10.37
C GLN A 29 -2.18 7.53 -10.08
N LYS A 30 -1.33 6.50 -9.99
CA LYS A 30 -1.78 5.13 -9.71
C LYS A 30 -2.32 4.97 -8.29
N LEU A 31 -1.69 5.63 -7.33
CA LEU A 31 -2.22 5.73 -5.97
C LEU A 31 -3.56 6.49 -5.93
N ASN A 32 -3.68 7.57 -6.72
CA ASN A 32 -4.93 8.31 -6.82
C ASN A 32 -6.04 7.45 -7.43
N GLU A 33 -5.79 6.79 -8.56
CA GLU A 33 -6.73 5.88 -9.24
C GLU A 33 -7.21 4.77 -8.32
N MET A 34 -6.30 4.15 -7.56
CA MET A 34 -6.60 3.12 -6.57
C MET A 34 -7.62 3.61 -5.53
N PHE A 35 -7.36 4.77 -4.90
CA PHE A 35 -8.25 5.31 -3.88
C PHE A 35 -9.57 5.81 -4.47
N THR A 36 -9.56 6.42 -5.66
CA THR A 36 -10.80 6.79 -6.36
C THR A 36 -11.69 5.58 -6.64
N LYS A 37 -11.11 4.42 -6.95
CA LYS A 37 -11.87 3.21 -7.29
C LYS A 37 -12.38 2.45 -6.05
N HIS A 38 -11.61 2.40 -4.98
CA HIS A 38 -11.85 1.48 -3.87
C HIS A 38 -12.25 2.15 -2.53
N SER A 39 -12.03 3.46 -2.36
CA SER A 39 -12.49 4.20 -1.18
C SER A 39 -13.96 4.60 -1.31
N LYS A 40 -14.86 3.65 -1.09
CA LYS A 40 -16.31 3.80 -1.30
C LYS A 40 -17.01 4.44 -0.11
N THR A 41 -16.44 4.31 1.10
CA THR A 41 -17.05 4.75 2.36
C THR A 41 -16.61 6.16 2.76
N VAL A 42 -15.30 6.43 2.70
CA VAL A 42 -14.71 7.73 3.07
C VAL A 42 -13.69 8.12 2.02
N PRO A 43 -13.74 9.36 1.47
CA PRO A 43 -12.73 9.83 0.52
C PRO A 43 -11.31 9.68 1.06
N ASP A 44 -10.40 9.22 0.20
CA ASP A 44 -8.97 9.00 0.50
C ASP A 44 -8.71 8.08 1.71
N ALA A 45 -9.63 7.16 2.02
CA ALA A 45 -9.45 6.16 3.06
C ALA A 45 -10.13 4.83 2.69
N MET A 46 -9.56 3.71 3.14
CA MET A 46 -10.17 2.39 2.95
C MET A 46 -10.39 1.70 4.30
N THR A 47 -11.55 1.07 4.45
CA THR A 47 -11.84 0.08 5.48
C THR A 47 -11.13 -1.24 5.17
N LYS A 48 -11.13 -2.19 6.12
CA LYS A 48 -10.56 -3.52 5.87
C LYS A 48 -11.21 -4.23 4.68
N ASP A 49 -12.53 -4.13 4.56
CA ASP A 49 -13.29 -4.79 3.50
C ASP A 49 -13.00 -4.16 2.13
N GLU A 50 -12.81 -2.84 2.07
CA GLU A 50 -12.39 -2.13 0.85
C GLU A 50 -10.95 -2.48 0.45
N VAL A 51 -10.03 -2.67 1.41
CA VAL A 51 -8.69 -3.19 1.12
C VAL A 51 -8.76 -4.62 0.56
N ASP A 52 -9.56 -5.51 1.16
CA ASP A 52 -9.70 -6.88 0.67
C ASP A 52 -10.35 -6.93 -0.72
N GLU A 53 -11.33 -6.06 -0.98
CA GLU A 53 -11.96 -5.91 -2.28
C GLU A 53 -10.95 -5.40 -3.33
N MET A 54 -10.16 -4.38 -3.00
CA MET A 54 -9.09 -3.87 -3.87
C MET A 54 -8.07 -4.96 -4.20
N VAL A 55 -7.57 -5.71 -3.21
CA VAL A 55 -6.63 -6.80 -3.44
C VAL A 55 -7.24 -7.85 -4.36
N LYS A 56 -8.50 -8.22 -4.15
CA LYS A 56 -9.21 -9.18 -5.02
C LYS A 56 -9.40 -8.64 -6.44
N ALA A 57 -9.74 -7.37 -6.60
CA ALA A 57 -9.99 -6.73 -7.88
C ALA A 57 -8.73 -6.59 -8.77
N ASN A 58 -7.55 -6.60 -8.16
CA ASN A 58 -6.26 -6.49 -8.85
C ASN A 58 -5.58 -7.87 -9.09
N ARG A 59 -6.27 -8.98 -8.82
CA ARG A 59 -5.74 -10.33 -9.04
C ARG A 59 -5.66 -10.67 -10.54
N ASP A 60 -4.49 -11.09 -11.00
CA ASP A 60 -4.32 -11.76 -12.29
C ASP A 60 -4.86 -13.19 -12.21
N SER A 61 -5.74 -13.62 -13.12
CA SER A 61 -6.43 -14.92 -13.09
C SER A 61 -5.50 -16.14 -13.05
N MET A 62 -4.22 -16.00 -13.41
CA MET A 62 -3.25 -17.11 -13.47
C MET A 62 -2.20 -17.11 -12.35
N ASP A 63 -2.23 -16.17 -11.39
CA ASP A 63 -1.17 -15.99 -10.38
C ASP A 63 -1.60 -16.19 -8.92
N VAL A 64 -1.83 -17.45 -8.53
CA VAL A 64 -2.23 -17.79 -7.15
C VAL A 64 -1.18 -17.41 -6.09
N LYS A 65 0.11 -17.48 -6.43
CA LYS A 65 1.20 -17.12 -5.49
C LYS A 65 1.25 -15.61 -5.27
N GLY A 66 1.15 -14.82 -6.34
CA GLY A 66 1.08 -13.36 -6.26
C GLY A 66 -0.14 -12.88 -5.47
N TRP A 67 -1.28 -13.57 -5.56
CA TRP A 67 -2.46 -13.23 -4.74
C TRP A 67 -2.20 -13.36 -3.24
N LEU A 68 -1.52 -14.44 -2.81
CA LEU A 68 -1.22 -14.67 -1.40
C LEU A 68 -0.20 -13.65 -0.88
N ALA A 69 0.79 -13.31 -1.69
CA ALA A 69 1.77 -12.26 -1.37
C ALA A 69 1.08 -10.90 -1.21
N ALA A 70 0.34 -10.45 -2.23
CA ALA A 70 -0.37 -9.17 -2.21
C ALA A 70 -1.38 -9.09 -1.04
N SER A 71 -2.13 -10.17 -0.80
CA SER A 71 -3.05 -10.22 0.35
C SER A 71 -2.31 -10.08 1.68
N SER A 72 -1.16 -10.71 1.83
CA SER A 72 -0.36 -10.64 3.06
C SER A 72 0.21 -9.23 3.28
N GLU A 73 0.77 -8.61 2.23
CA GLU A 73 1.34 -7.26 2.29
C GLU A 73 0.30 -6.21 2.66
N TRP A 74 -0.85 -6.21 1.98
CA TRP A 74 -1.91 -5.24 2.24
C TRP A 74 -2.58 -5.45 3.61
N ASN A 75 -2.73 -6.70 4.06
CA ASN A 75 -3.23 -6.99 5.39
C ASN A 75 -2.28 -6.51 6.49
N LEU A 76 -0.97 -6.72 6.30
CA LEU A 76 0.05 -6.23 7.22
C LEU A 76 0.06 -4.69 7.26
N LEU A 77 0.04 -4.04 6.09
CA LEU A 77 -0.03 -2.57 6.00
C LEU A 77 -1.26 -2.03 6.71
N TYR A 78 -2.43 -2.60 6.47
CA TYR A 78 -3.67 -2.20 7.16
C TYR A 78 -3.52 -2.34 8.68
N LYS A 79 -3.01 -3.47 9.16
CA LYS A 79 -2.82 -3.72 10.60
C LYS A 79 -1.90 -2.68 11.25
N LEU A 80 -0.83 -2.29 10.55
CA LEU A 80 0.17 -1.35 11.08
C LEU A 80 -0.27 0.12 10.96
N ALA A 81 -0.94 0.49 9.87
CA ALA A 81 -1.11 1.88 9.49
C ALA A 81 -2.54 2.42 9.59
N LYS A 82 -3.55 1.58 9.86
CA LYS A 82 -4.92 2.07 10.07
C LYS A 82 -4.99 3.09 11.22
N ASP A 83 -5.85 4.08 11.07
CA ASP A 83 -6.13 5.04 12.13
C ASP A 83 -7.03 4.46 13.22
N LYS A 84 -7.29 5.27 14.26
CA LYS A 84 -8.11 4.88 15.42
C LYS A 84 -9.55 4.55 15.05
N ASP A 85 -10.03 5.09 13.93
CA ASP A 85 -11.40 4.93 13.45
C ASP A 85 -11.51 3.75 12.46
N GLY A 86 -10.40 3.03 12.23
CA GLY A 86 -10.37 1.83 11.40
C GLY A 86 -10.11 2.10 9.91
N TYR A 87 -9.60 3.28 9.55
CA TYR A 87 -9.33 3.62 8.16
C TYR A 87 -7.84 3.58 7.83
N LEU A 88 -7.50 2.90 6.74
CA LEU A 88 -6.20 3.03 6.09
C LEU A 88 -6.23 4.26 5.18
N ARG A 89 -5.57 5.34 5.60
CA ARG A 89 -5.57 6.61 4.86
C ARG A 89 -4.59 6.56 3.70
N LYS A 90 -4.96 7.18 2.58
CA LYS A 90 -4.10 7.34 1.40
C LYS A 90 -2.74 7.96 1.70
N LYS A 91 -2.69 8.92 2.62
CA LYS A 91 -1.43 9.55 3.06
C LYS A 91 -0.47 8.55 3.70
N ASP A 92 -1.00 7.56 4.41
CA ASP A 92 -0.20 6.55 5.13
C ASP A 92 0.28 5.47 4.14
N VAL A 93 -0.57 5.11 3.16
CA VAL A 93 -0.15 4.29 2.02
C VAL A 93 0.92 5.00 1.17
N ARG A 94 0.77 6.31 0.92
CA ARG A 94 1.83 7.12 0.28
C ARG A 94 3.15 7.03 1.04
N GLY A 95 3.07 7.00 2.37
CA GLY A 95 4.22 6.88 3.26
C GLY A 95 5.00 5.57 3.13
N VAL A 96 4.42 4.52 2.54
CA VAL A 96 5.17 3.30 2.17
C VAL A 96 6.18 3.61 1.06
N TYR A 97 5.79 4.45 0.10
CA TYR A 97 6.59 4.74 -1.08
C TYR A 97 7.71 5.75 -0.82
N ASP A 98 7.45 6.79 -0.01
CA ASP A 98 8.47 7.78 0.37
C ASP A 98 9.21 7.43 1.67
N GLY A 99 8.85 6.32 2.32
CA GLY A 99 9.45 5.82 3.54
C GLY A 99 8.99 6.50 4.83
N SER A 100 8.18 7.57 4.76
CA SER A 100 7.73 8.31 5.94
C SER A 100 6.87 7.49 6.90
N LEU A 101 6.16 6.46 6.40
CA LEU A 101 5.33 5.60 7.24
C LEU A 101 6.18 4.85 8.28
N PHE A 102 7.35 4.34 7.90
CA PHE A 102 8.21 3.56 8.80
C PHE A 102 8.72 4.43 9.96
N TYR A 103 9.06 5.69 9.68
CA TYR A 103 9.40 6.66 10.73
C TYR A 103 8.23 6.95 11.66
N GLN A 104 7.01 7.06 11.13
CA GLN A 104 5.82 7.24 11.95
C GLN A 104 5.56 6.04 12.86
N LEU A 105 5.70 4.81 12.35
CA LEU A 105 5.54 3.58 13.11
C LEU A 105 6.62 3.43 14.18
N ALA A 106 7.89 3.70 13.85
CA ALA A 106 8.98 3.67 14.83
C ALA A 106 8.76 4.68 15.98
N ARG A 107 8.28 5.89 15.66
CA ARG A 107 7.94 6.90 16.69
C ARG A 107 6.75 6.50 17.55
N LYS A 108 5.82 5.68 17.05
CA LYS A 108 4.71 5.13 17.83
C LYS A 108 5.18 3.99 18.73
N GLY A 109 6.00 3.07 18.22
CA GLY A 109 6.53 1.95 18.99
C GLY A 109 7.56 2.31 20.07
N ASN A 110 8.19 3.49 19.98
CA ASN A 110 9.11 4.02 21.00
C ASN A 110 8.41 4.84 22.11
N LYS A 111 7.07 4.79 22.19
CA LYS A 111 6.28 5.50 23.21
C LYS A 111 5.64 4.56 24.25
N ASP A 112 6.03 3.29 24.23
CA ASP A 112 5.75 2.30 25.26
C ASP A 112 7.03 2.03 26.09
#